data_AF-A0A433QHS6-F1
#
_entry.id   AF-A0A433QHS6-F1
#
_cell.length_a   1.000
_cell.length_b   1.000
_cell.length_c   1.000
_cell.angle_alpha   90.00
_cell.angle_beta   90.00
_cell.angle_gamma   90.00
#
_symmetry.space_group_name_H-M   'P 1'
#
loop_
_entity.id
_entity.type
_entity.pdbx_description
1 polymer ?
#
loop_
_entity_poly.entity_id
_entity_poly.type
_entity_poly.pdbx_seq_one_letter_code
_entity_poly.pdbx_strand_id
1 'polypeptide(L)'
;MPAEMTVFELFVKDLRCAHNPFRRGFDIIIKTAPSVPAAEIPDFMGYCYAMMESVNGHHHLEDDVVFPFVSQKINTSGWESDHVELTRRIEAVNAMVKEYTATPAKYDAVAFGAAIASMRDMLIPHLDSEEKDLSLKFLEENYTEDQVRELREKASEHSRTHGDSTITLPFLVMHTAPEDRPWPPAPWFVRTIILPWVLYPKHKRYVDRLVIIWGFEKVPLTGGSTALMTSEFSELSDVIASITSTRNISHFKTHPVNTFRLFTTLSFKYEFSKTIYQANKDASQSPIPIRDKNLVLQSETRIQHSRRAYLLGGLYRETIDTSAHN
;
A
#
# COMPACT_ATOMS: atom_id res chain seq x y z
N MET A 1 -9.14 11.00 26.51
CA MET A 1 -9.24 10.70 25.07
C MET A 1 -8.78 11.94 24.34
N PRO A 2 -7.89 11.84 23.34
CA PRO A 2 -7.59 13.01 22.51
C PRO A 2 -8.91 13.54 21.92
N ALA A 3 -9.02 14.86 21.78
CA ALA A 3 -10.20 15.47 21.16
C ALA A 3 -10.39 14.90 19.75
N GLU A 4 -11.64 14.66 19.37
CA GLU A 4 -11.96 14.27 18.01
C GLU A 4 -11.62 15.43 17.06
N MET A 5 -10.92 15.13 15.96
CA MET A 5 -10.52 16.15 15.00
C MET A 5 -11.74 16.67 14.24
N THR A 6 -11.80 17.98 13.99
CA THR A 6 -12.83 18.58 13.13
C THR A 6 -12.67 18.11 11.68
N VAL A 7 -13.70 18.30 10.85
CA VAL A 7 -13.60 17.96 9.41
C VAL A 7 -12.51 18.77 8.69
N PHE A 8 -12.26 20.00 9.13
CA PHE A 8 -11.21 20.86 8.60
C PHE A 8 -9.82 20.35 8.99
N GLU A 9 -9.63 20.00 10.27
CA GLU A 9 -8.38 19.41 10.75
C GLU A 9 -8.08 18.09 10.04
N LEU A 10 -9.12 17.27 9.80
CA LEU A 10 -8.99 16.03 9.05
C LEU A 10 -8.58 16.28 7.59
N PHE A 11 -9.15 17.30 6.91
CA PHE A 11 -8.74 17.66 5.55
C PHE A 11 -7.26 18.05 5.50
N VAL A 12 -6.83 18.97 6.37
CA VAL A 12 -5.43 19.42 6.43
C VAL A 12 -4.49 18.26 6.73
N LYS A 13 -4.91 17.34 7.61
CA LYS A 13 -4.14 16.12 7.90
C LYS A 13 -4.07 15.21 6.67
N ASP A 14 -5.18 14.96 5.99
CA ASP A 14 -5.23 14.08 4.81
C ASP A 14 -4.28 14.60 3.71
N LEU A 15 -4.29 15.92 3.43
CA LEU A 15 -3.39 16.56 2.47
C LEU A 15 -1.91 16.31 2.83
N ARG A 16 -1.53 16.62 4.07
CA ARG A 16 -0.16 16.38 4.56
C ARG A 16 0.23 14.91 4.52
N CYS A 17 -0.70 14.01 4.85
CA CYS A 17 -0.43 12.58 4.83
C CYS A 17 -0.23 12.06 3.41
N ALA A 18 -0.86 12.66 2.39
CA ALA A 18 -0.58 12.37 0.99
C ALA A 18 0.78 12.92 0.53
N HIS A 19 1.12 14.13 0.95
CA HIS A 19 2.32 14.87 0.56
C HIS A 19 3.62 14.32 1.15
N ASN A 20 3.58 13.89 2.43
CA ASN A 20 4.76 13.41 3.16
C ASN A 20 5.42 12.17 2.55
N PRO A 21 4.68 11.15 2.09
CA PRO A 21 5.20 10.04 1.30
C PRO A 21 6.07 10.46 0.12
N PHE A 22 5.69 11.51 -0.61
CA PHE A 22 6.45 11.98 -1.77
C PHE A 22 7.79 12.59 -1.35
N ARG A 23 7.81 13.42 -0.29
CA ARG A 23 9.05 13.98 0.26
C ARG A 23 10.04 12.88 0.64
N ARG A 24 9.56 11.87 1.38
CA ARG A 24 10.34 10.70 1.78
C ARG A 24 10.81 9.90 0.58
N GLY A 25 9.94 9.70 -0.41
CA GLY A 25 10.26 9.01 -1.66
C GLY A 25 11.42 9.64 -2.40
N PHE A 26 11.38 10.96 -2.63
CA PHE A 26 12.47 11.68 -3.28
C PHE A 26 13.79 11.53 -2.53
N ASP A 27 13.79 11.72 -1.21
CA ASP A 27 15.01 11.60 -0.40
C ASP A 27 15.60 10.19 -0.48
N ILE A 28 14.75 9.15 -0.44
CA ILE A 28 15.18 7.75 -0.59
C ILE A 28 15.78 7.52 -1.98
N ILE A 29 15.12 7.94 -3.05
CA ILE A 29 15.58 7.73 -4.44
C ILE A 29 16.92 8.42 -4.66
N ILE A 30 17.03 9.71 -4.32
CA ILE A 30 18.24 10.50 -4.52
C ILE A 30 19.42 9.91 -3.75
N LYS A 31 19.20 9.48 -2.50
CA LYS A 31 20.24 8.85 -1.69
C LYS A 31 20.66 7.48 -2.23
N THR A 32 19.72 6.72 -2.76
CA THR A 32 19.94 5.32 -3.14
C THR A 32 20.53 5.20 -4.55
N ALA A 33 20.06 6.03 -5.49
CA ALA A 33 20.37 5.97 -6.91
C ALA A 33 21.87 5.76 -7.24
N PRO A 34 22.84 6.46 -6.61
CA PRO A 34 24.26 6.31 -6.92
C PRO A 34 24.88 4.96 -6.56
N SER A 35 24.19 4.17 -5.73
CA SER A 35 24.74 2.98 -5.07
C SER A 35 23.97 1.70 -5.35
N VAL A 36 23.01 1.73 -6.28
CA VAL A 36 22.18 0.57 -6.62
C VAL A 36 23.04 -0.49 -7.33
N PRO A 37 23.13 -1.72 -6.79
CA PRO A 37 23.80 -2.82 -7.49
C PRO A 37 23.11 -3.15 -8.81
N ALA A 38 23.88 -3.54 -9.84
CA ALA A 38 23.32 -3.79 -11.18
C ALA A 38 22.17 -4.81 -11.20
N ALA A 39 22.24 -5.85 -10.35
CA ALA A 39 21.22 -6.88 -10.23
C ALA A 39 19.91 -6.37 -9.58
N GLU A 40 19.95 -5.24 -8.88
CA GLU A 40 18.81 -4.66 -8.14
C GLU A 40 18.19 -3.47 -8.87
N ILE A 41 18.75 -3.02 -10.00
CA ILE A 41 18.23 -1.89 -10.78
C ILE A 41 16.75 -2.10 -11.17
N PRO A 42 16.31 -3.26 -11.71
CA PRO A 42 14.89 -3.43 -12.04
C PRO A 42 13.95 -3.23 -10.85
N ASP A 43 14.40 -3.67 -9.67
CA ASP A 43 13.62 -3.55 -8.44
C ASP A 43 13.62 -2.09 -7.95
N PHE A 44 14.77 -1.41 -7.99
CA PHE A 44 14.83 0.02 -7.70
C PHE A 44 13.96 0.85 -8.66
N MET A 45 13.93 0.50 -9.95
CA MET A 45 13.06 1.16 -10.94
C MET A 45 11.58 0.91 -10.65
N GLY A 46 11.20 -0.29 -10.20
CA GLY A 46 9.82 -0.56 -9.79
C GLY A 46 9.38 0.22 -8.54
N TYR A 47 10.30 0.49 -7.59
CA TYR A 47 10.04 1.44 -6.49
C TYR A 47 9.81 2.86 -7.02
N CYS A 48 10.67 3.34 -7.93
CA CYS A 48 10.54 4.66 -8.53
C CYS A 48 9.22 4.80 -9.31
N TYR A 49 8.84 3.76 -10.05
CA TYR A 49 7.55 3.70 -10.74
C TYR A 49 6.38 3.85 -9.77
N ALA A 50 6.38 3.11 -8.67
CA ALA A 50 5.31 3.19 -7.68
C ALA A 50 5.18 4.60 -7.05
N MET A 51 6.31 5.27 -6.83
CA MET A 51 6.31 6.67 -6.40
C MET A 51 5.72 7.59 -7.48
N MET A 52 6.15 7.47 -8.73
CA MET A 52 5.63 8.28 -9.85
C MET A 52 4.13 8.08 -10.06
N GLU A 53 3.64 6.84 -10.03
CA GLU A 53 2.20 6.55 -10.14
C GLU A 53 1.40 7.11 -8.96
N SER A 54 2.02 7.16 -7.77
CA SER A 54 1.37 7.73 -6.58
C SER A 54 1.28 9.25 -6.66
N VAL A 55 2.34 9.92 -7.14
CA VAL A 55 2.28 11.37 -7.44
C VAL A 55 1.28 11.63 -8.55
N ASN A 56 1.29 10.82 -9.61
CA ASN A 56 0.40 10.97 -10.76
C ASN A 56 -1.08 10.86 -10.39
N GLY A 57 -1.43 9.85 -9.58
CA GLY A 57 -2.79 9.70 -9.08
C GLY A 57 -3.22 10.82 -8.13
N HIS A 58 -2.28 11.36 -7.35
CA HIS A 58 -2.54 12.47 -6.42
C HIS A 58 -2.79 13.79 -7.15
N HIS A 59 -1.95 14.19 -8.11
CA HIS A 59 -2.16 15.47 -8.80
C HIS A 59 -3.44 15.45 -9.66
N HIS A 60 -3.81 14.30 -10.24
CA HIS A 60 -5.08 14.18 -10.97
C HIS A 60 -6.30 14.26 -10.05
N LEU A 61 -6.23 13.69 -8.85
CA LEU A 61 -7.25 13.89 -7.81
C LEU A 61 -7.44 15.38 -7.52
N GLU A 62 -6.35 16.13 -7.41
CA GLU A 62 -6.40 17.56 -7.16
C GLU A 62 -7.01 18.32 -8.35
N ASP A 63 -6.54 18.07 -9.56
CA ASP A 63 -7.04 18.70 -10.79
C ASP A 63 -8.54 18.44 -11.00
N ASP A 64 -8.99 17.21 -10.76
CA ASP A 64 -10.36 16.79 -11.07
C ASP A 64 -11.36 17.12 -9.95
N VAL A 65 -10.90 17.22 -8.70
CA VAL A 65 -11.78 17.33 -7.52
C VAL A 65 -11.44 18.52 -6.65
N VAL A 66 -10.18 18.69 -6.24
CA VAL A 66 -9.81 19.68 -5.21
C VAL A 66 -9.76 21.09 -5.80
N PHE A 67 -8.98 21.31 -6.86
CA PHE A 67 -8.80 22.62 -7.48
C PHE A 67 -10.10 23.24 -8.01
N PRO A 68 -11.01 22.50 -8.68
CA PRO A 68 -12.30 23.06 -9.08
C PRO A 68 -13.15 23.55 -7.90
N PHE A 69 -12.98 22.93 -6.72
CA PHE A 69 -13.68 23.34 -5.51
C PHE A 69 -13.00 24.53 -4.82
N VAL A 70 -11.68 24.50 -4.64
CA VAL A 70 -10.96 25.55 -3.91
C VAL A 70 -10.76 26.83 -4.73
N SER A 71 -10.73 26.71 -6.07
CA SER A 71 -10.61 27.85 -7.00
C SER A 71 -11.74 28.88 -6.87
N GLN A 72 -12.85 28.52 -6.22
CA GLN A 72 -13.95 29.43 -5.91
C GLN A 72 -13.56 30.51 -4.88
N LYS A 73 -12.49 30.29 -4.11
CA LYS A 73 -12.05 31.15 -3.00
C LYS A 73 -10.57 31.54 -3.06
N ILE A 74 -9.74 30.76 -3.76
CA ILE A 74 -8.32 31.04 -3.95
C ILE A 74 -7.94 30.90 -5.42
N ASN A 75 -6.92 31.63 -5.88
CA ASN A 75 -6.40 31.47 -7.24
C ASN A 75 -5.47 30.26 -7.31
N THR A 76 -5.89 29.19 -7.99
CA THR A 76 -5.16 27.93 -8.19
C THR A 76 -4.31 27.89 -9.46
N SER A 77 -4.35 28.92 -10.31
CA SER A 77 -3.71 28.88 -11.64
C SER A 77 -2.20 28.60 -11.62
N GLY A 78 -1.51 28.99 -10.54
CA GLY A 78 -0.11 28.63 -10.33
C GLY A 78 0.08 27.12 -10.14
N TRP A 79 -0.74 26.51 -9.27
CA TRP A 79 -0.70 25.08 -8.98
C TRP A 79 -1.07 24.24 -10.20
N GLU A 80 -2.11 24.63 -10.93
CA GLU A 80 -2.50 23.99 -12.19
C GLU A 80 -1.37 24.03 -13.24
N SER A 81 -0.67 25.17 -13.34
CA SER A 81 0.50 25.29 -14.22
C SER A 81 1.64 24.36 -13.80
N ASP A 82 1.88 24.23 -12.50
CA ASP A 82 2.88 23.31 -11.97
C ASP A 82 2.51 21.84 -12.26
N HIS A 83 1.22 21.47 -12.19
CA HIS A 83 0.74 20.11 -12.53
C HIS A 83 0.97 19.74 -14.00
N VAL A 84 0.84 20.70 -14.92
CA VAL A 84 1.19 20.48 -16.34
C VAL A 84 2.67 20.16 -16.50
N GLU A 85 3.54 20.87 -15.78
CA GLU A 85 4.98 20.61 -15.79
C GLU A 85 5.35 19.31 -15.05
N LEU A 86 4.65 19.02 -13.95
CA LEU A 86 4.77 17.78 -13.20
C LEU A 86 4.50 16.56 -14.07
N THR A 87 3.42 16.60 -14.85
CA THR A 87 3.04 15.54 -15.79
C THR A 87 4.18 15.24 -16.77
N ARG A 88 4.79 16.27 -17.37
CA ARG A 88 5.94 16.09 -18.29
C ARG A 88 7.14 15.44 -17.60
N ARG A 89 7.41 15.81 -16.35
CA ARG A 89 8.52 15.26 -15.56
C ARG A 89 8.28 13.81 -15.19
N ILE A 90 7.04 13.47 -14.81
CA ILE A 90 6.62 12.08 -14.54
C ILE A 90 6.81 11.22 -15.79
N GLU A 91 6.35 11.70 -16.96
CA GLU A 91 6.52 10.99 -18.23
C GLU A 91 8.00 10.74 -18.56
N ALA A 92 8.85 11.77 -18.38
CA ALA A 92 10.28 11.65 -18.60
C ALA A 92 10.95 10.63 -17.66
N VAL A 93 10.64 10.68 -16.36
CA VAL A 93 11.14 9.72 -15.37
C VAL A 93 10.63 8.31 -15.67
N ASN A 94 9.36 8.16 -16.02
CA ASN A 94 8.77 6.86 -16.37
C ASN A 94 9.41 6.25 -17.63
N ALA A 95 9.82 7.07 -18.59
CA ALA A 95 10.59 6.59 -19.74
C ALA A 95 11.97 6.03 -19.31
N MET A 96 12.67 6.72 -18.41
CA MET A 96 13.94 6.23 -17.85
C MET A 96 13.74 4.94 -17.04
N VAL A 97 12.71 4.90 -16.19
CA VAL A 97 12.31 3.71 -15.41
C VAL A 97 12.10 2.51 -16.33
N LYS A 98 11.35 2.71 -17.42
CA LYS A 98 11.10 1.65 -18.41
C LYS A 98 12.40 1.17 -19.07
N GLU A 99 13.26 2.08 -19.50
CA GLU A 99 14.53 1.72 -20.14
C GLU A 99 15.45 0.97 -19.19
N TYR A 100 15.66 1.48 -17.97
CA TYR A 100 16.58 0.88 -17.00
C TYR A 100 16.05 -0.43 -16.41
N THR A 101 14.72 -0.61 -16.35
CA THR A 101 14.11 -1.91 -16.04
C THR A 101 14.43 -2.93 -17.13
N ALA A 102 14.27 -2.55 -18.40
CA ALA A 102 14.49 -3.45 -19.53
C ALA A 102 15.98 -3.71 -19.82
N THR A 103 16.85 -2.74 -19.55
CA THR A 103 18.29 -2.82 -19.81
C THR A 103 19.09 -2.21 -18.65
N PRO A 104 19.26 -2.93 -17.53
CA PRO A 104 19.97 -2.44 -16.35
C PRO A 104 21.39 -1.93 -16.62
N ALA A 105 22.09 -2.49 -17.61
CA ALA A 105 23.44 -2.06 -17.99
C ALA A 105 23.51 -0.61 -18.52
N LYS A 106 22.37 -0.02 -18.90
CA LYS A 106 22.27 1.38 -19.34
C LYS A 106 21.99 2.36 -18.20
N TYR A 107 21.80 1.87 -16.97
CA TYR A 107 21.46 2.72 -15.84
C TYR A 107 22.55 3.78 -15.61
N ASP A 108 22.16 5.02 -15.79
CA ASP A 108 22.97 6.20 -15.48
C ASP A 108 22.43 6.83 -14.21
N ALA A 109 23.09 6.54 -13.09
CA ALA A 109 22.69 7.06 -11.80
C ALA A 109 22.77 8.60 -11.72
N VAL A 110 23.67 9.23 -12.47
CA VAL A 110 23.82 10.69 -12.48
C VAL A 110 22.64 11.32 -13.21
N ALA A 111 22.34 10.84 -14.42
CA ALA A 111 21.21 11.32 -15.19
C ALA A 111 19.88 11.08 -14.46
N PHE A 112 19.69 9.88 -13.92
CA PHE A 112 18.48 9.54 -13.17
C PHE A 112 18.32 10.37 -11.90
N GLY A 113 19.40 10.51 -11.11
CA GLY A 113 19.39 11.34 -9.91
C GLY A 113 19.09 12.81 -10.21
N ALA A 114 19.61 13.34 -11.31
CA ALA A 114 19.32 14.71 -11.75
C ALA A 114 17.85 14.91 -12.15
N ALA A 115 17.25 13.95 -12.86
CA ALA A 115 15.83 13.99 -13.22
C ALA A 115 14.94 14.00 -11.97
N ILE A 116 15.23 13.12 -11.00
CA ILE A 116 14.50 13.03 -9.74
C ILE A 116 14.68 14.30 -8.89
N ALA A 117 15.90 14.82 -8.78
CA ALA A 117 16.17 16.07 -8.06
C ALA A 117 15.42 17.25 -8.69
N SER A 118 15.42 17.35 -10.02
CA SER A 118 14.70 18.42 -10.72
C SER A 118 13.19 18.34 -10.50
N MET A 119 12.62 17.14 -10.41
CA MET A 119 11.20 16.97 -10.05
C MET A 119 10.94 17.35 -8.59
N ARG A 120 11.79 16.94 -7.65
CA ARG A 120 11.71 17.32 -6.23
C ARG A 120 11.76 18.83 -6.04
N ASP A 121 12.71 19.49 -6.68
CA ASP A 121 12.95 20.94 -6.53
C ASP A 121 11.76 21.78 -7.03
N MET A 122 10.96 21.23 -7.95
CA MET A 122 9.69 21.83 -8.38
C MET A 122 8.54 21.43 -7.45
N LEU A 123 8.38 20.14 -7.17
CA LEU A 123 7.21 19.62 -6.47
C LEU A 123 7.19 19.99 -4.97
N ILE A 124 8.32 20.02 -4.26
CA ILE A 124 8.30 20.33 -2.83
C ILE A 124 7.79 21.76 -2.53
N PRO A 125 8.29 22.82 -3.19
CA PRO A 125 7.73 24.16 -3.02
C PRO A 125 6.23 24.26 -3.38
N HIS A 126 5.79 23.51 -4.39
CA HIS A 126 4.39 23.43 -4.78
C HIS A 126 3.53 22.86 -3.65
N LEU A 127 3.88 21.67 -3.13
CA LEU A 127 3.18 21.03 -2.02
C LEU A 127 3.17 21.91 -0.76
N ASP A 128 4.27 22.62 -0.48
CA ASP A 128 4.37 23.57 0.64
C ASP A 128 3.43 24.77 0.44
N SER A 129 3.23 25.24 -0.80
CA SER A 129 2.29 26.32 -1.12
C SER A 129 0.85 25.89 -0.87
N GLU A 130 0.47 24.70 -1.32
CA GLU A 130 -0.88 24.17 -1.13
C GLU A 130 -1.20 23.98 0.36
N GLU A 131 -0.29 23.35 1.11
CA GLU A 131 -0.48 23.12 2.55
C GLU A 131 -0.56 24.44 3.36
N LYS A 132 0.15 25.47 2.91
CA LYS A 132 0.13 26.80 3.52
C LYS A 132 -1.19 27.50 3.24
N ASP A 133 -1.65 27.47 1.99
CA ASP A 133 -2.80 28.25 1.56
C ASP A 133 -4.12 27.54 1.90
N LEU A 134 -4.17 26.20 1.81
CA LEU A 134 -5.24 25.36 2.32
C LEU A 134 -5.09 25.08 3.84
N SER A 135 -4.72 26.11 4.58
CA SER A 135 -4.58 26.05 6.04
C SER A 135 -5.92 25.81 6.74
N LEU A 136 -5.87 25.32 7.99
CA LEU A 136 -7.05 25.16 8.85
C LEU A 136 -7.88 26.45 8.91
N LYS A 137 -7.21 27.58 9.17
CA LYS A 137 -7.85 28.89 9.24
C LYS A 137 -8.55 29.27 7.92
N PHE A 138 -7.88 29.07 6.79
CA PHE A 138 -8.48 29.37 5.49
C PHE A 138 -9.76 28.56 5.27
N LEU A 139 -9.73 27.26 5.58
CA LEU A 139 -10.89 26.39 5.40
C LEU A 139 -12.05 26.81 6.31
N GLU A 140 -11.80 27.09 7.59
CA GLU A 140 -12.80 27.54 8.56
C GLU A 140 -13.43 28.90 8.19
N GLU A 141 -12.65 29.82 7.61
CA GLU A 141 -13.13 31.16 7.23
C GLU A 141 -13.90 31.16 5.90
N ASN A 142 -13.68 30.18 5.02
CA ASN A 142 -14.17 30.23 3.63
C ASN A 142 -15.18 29.14 3.27
N TYR A 143 -15.30 28.08 4.08
CA TYR A 143 -16.16 26.93 3.82
C TYR A 143 -16.93 26.48 5.05
N THR A 144 -18.09 25.86 4.82
CA THR A 144 -18.81 25.16 5.89
C THR A 144 -18.26 23.75 6.09
N GLU A 145 -18.54 23.15 7.25
CA GLU A 145 -18.17 21.76 7.52
C GLU A 145 -18.74 20.78 6.49
N ASP A 146 -19.99 20.99 6.07
CA ASP A 146 -20.66 20.12 5.08
C ASP A 146 -19.97 20.18 3.71
N GLN A 147 -19.53 21.37 3.28
CA GLN A 147 -18.82 21.53 2.02
C GLN A 147 -17.46 20.80 2.05
N VAL A 148 -16.71 20.91 3.15
CA VAL A 148 -15.42 20.20 3.29
C VAL A 148 -15.62 18.70 3.45
N ARG A 149 -16.70 18.26 4.11
CA ARG A 149 -17.07 16.84 4.18
C ARG A 149 -17.35 16.26 2.80
N GLU A 150 -18.18 16.95 2.01
CA GLU A 150 -18.50 16.55 0.64
C GLU A 150 -17.24 16.50 -0.24
N LEU A 151 -16.35 17.48 -0.11
CA LEU A 151 -15.05 17.48 -0.82
C LEU A 151 -14.23 16.24 -0.45
N ARG A 152 -14.09 15.92 0.84
CA ARG A 152 -13.34 14.74 1.31
C ARG A 152 -13.95 13.44 0.81
N GLU A 153 -15.28 13.34 0.78
CA GLU A 153 -15.99 12.16 0.26
C GLU A 153 -15.73 11.98 -1.24
N LYS A 154 -15.85 13.05 -2.03
CA LYS A 154 -15.54 13.03 -3.47
C LYS A 154 -14.07 12.68 -3.73
N ALA A 155 -13.16 13.26 -2.96
CA ALA A 155 -11.74 12.95 -3.09
C ALA A 155 -11.47 11.47 -2.77
N SER A 156 -12.06 10.94 -1.69
CA SER A 156 -11.94 9.53 -1.33
C SER A 156 -12.57 8.58 -2.37
N GLU A 157 -13.69 8.96 -2.97
CA GLU A 157 -14.29 8.21 -4.07
C GLU A 157 -13.39 8.22 -5.32
N HIS A 158 -12.87 9.39 -5.68
CA HIS A 158 -11.98 9.55 -6.82
C HIS A 158 -10.71 8.70 -6.64
N SER A 159 -10.01 8.78 -5.50
CA SER A 159 -8.81 7.97 -5.24
C SER A 159 -9.07 6.45 -5.24
N ARG A 160 -10.31 6.00 -4.98
CA ARG A 160 -10.67 4.57 -5.04
C ARG A 160 -10.95 4.10 -6.46
N THR A 161 -11.34 5.01 -7.34
CA THR A 161 -11.82 4.68 -8.70
C THR A 161 -10.83 5.08 -9.79
N HIS A 162 -9.89 5.97 -9.47
CA HIS A 162 -8.88 6.50 -10.37
C HIS A 162 -7.49 6.17 -9.81
N GLY A 163 -6.70 5.44 -10.58
CA GLY A 163 -5.35 4.98 -10.22
C GLY A 163 -5.27 3.48 -9.89
N ASP A 164 -4.06 2.93 -9.98
CA ASP A 164 -3.79 1.54 -9.63
C ASP A 164 -3.54 1.41 -8.12
N SER A 165 -4.62 1.15 -7.37
CA SER A 165 -4.55 0.90 -5.93
C SER A 165 -3.62 -0.27 -5.54
N THR A 166 -3.27 -1.16 -6.46
CA THR A 166 -2.31 -2.23 -6.17
C THR A 166 -0.88 -1.73 -6.10
N ILE A 167 -0.59 -0.56 -6.68
CA ILE A 167 0.72 0.10 -6.70
C ILE A 167 0.76 1.26 -5.70
N THR A 168 -0.23 2.14 -5.75
CA THR A 168 -0.23 3.39 -4.96
C THR A 168 -0.45 3.14 -3.48
N LEU A 169 -1.39 2.24 -3.12
CA LEU A 169 -1.69 1.97 -1.72
C LEU A 169 -0.50 1.38 -0.95
N PRO A 170 0.23 0.36 -1.45
CA PRO A 170 1.47 -0.07 -0.80
C PRO A 170 2.46 1.07 -0.65
N PHE A 171 2.71 1.86 -1.69
CA PHE A 171 3.65 2.98 -1.62
C PHE A 171 3.28 3.96 -0.50
N LEU A 172 2.03 4.43 -0.49
CA LEU A 172 1.53 5.37 0.52
C LEU A 172 1.64 4.80 1.93
N VAL A 173 1.07 3.61 2.18
CA VAL A 173 1.11 2.95 3.50
C VAL A 173 2.55 2.78 4.00
N MET A 174 3.47 2.47 3.08
CA MET A 174 4.88 2.27 3.42
C MET A 174 5.61 3.57 3.78
N HIS A 175 5.15 4.69 3.26
CA HIS A 175 5.79 5.97 3.55
C HIS A 175 4.96 6.83 4.51
N THR A 176 3.81 6.36 5.01
CA THR A 176 3.07 7.01 6.10
C THR A 176 3.84 6.87 7.42
N ALA A 177 3.98 8.00 8.13
CA ALA A 177 4.64 8.07 9.43
C ALA A 177 3.86 7.23 10.46
N PRO A 178 4.53 6.62 11.47
CA PRO A 178 3.85 5.88 12.53
C PRO A 178 2.70 6.64 13.20
N GLU A 179 2.87 7.94 13.45
CA GLU A 179 1.90 8.85 14.08
C GLU A 179 0.68 9.18 13.20
N ASP A 180 0.83 9.09 11.88
CA ASP A 180 -0.23 9.34 10.91
C ASP A 180 -1.03 8.08 10.58
N ARG A 181 -0.58 6.93 11.10
CA ARG A 181 -1.30 5.68 10.91
C ARG A 181 -2.66 5.75 11.63
N PRO A 182 -3.72 5.25 10.98
CA PRO A 182 -3.60 4.28 9.90
C PRO A 182 -3.76 4.86 8.48
N TRP A 183 -3.44 6.12 8.20
CA TRP A 183 -3.57 6.70 6.85
C TRP A 183 -2.77 5.94 5.76
N PRO A 184 -3.30 5.78 4.52
CA PRO A 184 -4.65 6.15 4.08
C PRO A 184 -5.74 5.24 4.70
N PRO A 185 -6.98 5.74 4.89
CA PRO A 185 -8.10 4.95 5.38
C PRO A 185 -8.34 3.73 4.48
N ALA A 186 -8.20 2.54 5.06
CA ALA A 186 -8.43 1.26 4.40
C ALA A 186 -8.99 0.26 5.41
N PRO A 187 -9.84 -0.68 4.99
CA PRO A 187 -10.33 -1.75 5.86
C PRO A 187 -9.16 -2.50 6.52
N TRP A 188 -9.34 -2.91 7.78
CA TRP A 188 -8.28 -3.59 8.54
C TRP A 188 -7.71 -4.81 7.79
N PHE A 189 -8.56 -5.60 7.11
CA PHE A 189 -8.14 -6.79 6.36
C PHE A 189 -7.31 -6.43 5.12
N VAL A 190 -7.53 -5.24 4.53
CA VAL A 190 -6.67 -4.74 3.47
C VAL A 190 -5.27 -4.48 4.03
N ARG A 191 -5.16 -3.79 5.17
CA ARG A 191 -3.85 -3.44 5.76
C ARG A 191 -3.12 -4.62 6.39
N THR A 192 -3.84 -5.56 6.99
CA THR A 192 -3.24 -6.66 7.77
C THR A 192 -3.13 -7.96 6.99
N ILE A 193 -3.95 -8.17 5.95
CA ILE A 193 -3.97 -9.39 5.15
C ILE A 193 -3.51 -9.12 3.72
N ILE A 194 -4.25 -8.29 2.98
CA ILE A 194 -3.99 -8.11 1.54
C ILE A 194 -2.64 -7.43 1.30
N LEU A 195 -2.37 -6.34 2.01
CA LEU A 195 -1.15 -5.57 1.82
C LEU A 195 0.10 -6.40 2.15
N PRO A 196 0.31 -6.95 3.36
CA PRO A 196 1.53 -7.69 3.67
C PRO A 196 1.66 -9.06 2.97
N TRP A 197 0.55 -9.70 2.59
CA TRP A 197 0.59 -11.09 2.12
C TRP A 197 0.22 -11.30 0.65
N VAL A 198 -0.31 -10.28 -0.03
CA VAL A 198 -0.70 -10.34 -1.45
C VAL A 198 0.02 -9.27 -2.26
N LEU A 199 -0.05 -8.01 -1.83
CA LEU A 199 0.58 -6.90 -2.55
C LEU A 199 2.07 -6.84 -2.23
N TYR A 200 2.44 -6.79 -0.95
CA TYR A 200 3.83 -6.70 -0.50
C TYR A 200 4.72 -7.75 -1.17
N PRO A 201 4.40 -9.06 -1.29
CA PRO A 201 5.28 -10.00 -1.98
C PRO A 201 5.49 -9.70 -3.48
N LYS A 202 4.49 -9.13 -4.17
CA LYS A 202 4.63 -8.65 -5.56
C LYS A 202 5.54 -7.44 -5.63
N HIS A 203 5.51 -6.64 -4.58
CA HIS A 203 6.28 -5.41 -4.44
C HIS A 203 7.54 -5.59 -3.57
N LYS A 204 7.85 -6.78 -3.04
CA LYS A 204 8.79 -6.90 -1.90
C LYS A 204 10.21 -6.60 -2.33
N ARG A 205 10.49 -6.86 -3.61
CA ARG A 205 11.77 -6.50 -4.20
C ARG A 205 11.99 -4.99 -4.20
N TYR A 206 10.92 -4.20 -4.20
CA TYR A 206 10.92 -2.74 -4.07
C TYR A 206 11.16 -2.26 -2.63
N VAL A 207 10.99 -3.11 -1.61
CA VAL A 207 10.82 -2.69 -0.20
C VAL A 207 11.72 -3.43 0.79
N ASP A 208 12.24 -4.62 0.47
CA ASP A 208 12.97 -5.49 1.41
C ASP A 208 14.26 -4.84 2.00
N ARG A 209 14.75 -3.71 1.44
CA ARG A 209 15.81 -2.87 2.07
C ARG A 209 15.31 -1.73 2.96
N LEU A 210 14.04 -1.33 2.86
CA LEU A 210 13.41 -0.34 3.74
C LEU A 210 12.81 -0.98 5.01
N VAL A 211 12.48 -2.28 4.98
CA VAL A 211 11.86 -3.03 6.11
C VAL A 211 12.73 -3.14 7.36
N ILE A 212 14.04 -2.86 7.29
CA ILE A 212 14.87 -2.79 8.51
C ILE A 212 14.48 -1.59 9.41
N ILE A 213 13.75 -0.58 8.88
CA ILE A 213 13.26 0.58 9.64
C ILE A 213 11.87 0.30 10.28
N TRP A 214 11.24 -0.83 9.97
CA TRP A 214 9.81 -1.00 10.20
C TRP A 214 9.35 -1.45 11.57
N GLY A 215 10.25 -1.63 12.55
CA GLY A 215 9.87 -1.77 13.95
C GLY A 215 8.62 -2.63 14.16
N PHE A 216 8.51 -3.78 13.47
CA PHE A 216 7.59 -4.83 13.86
C PHE A 216 8.14 -5.44 15.16
N GLU A 217 8.26 -4.63 16.22
CA GLU A 217 8.13 -5.15 17.56
C GLU A 217 6.77 -5.81 17.60
N LYS A 218 6.78 -7.07 17.99
CA LYS A 218 5.61 -7.94 18.14
C LYS A 218 4.51 -7.14 18.82
N VAL A 219 3.50 -6.67 18.08
CA VAL A 219 2.29 -6.10 18.67
C VAL A 219 1.68 -7.22 19.53
N PRO A 220 1.64 -7.09 20.87
CA PRO A 220 0.93 -8.06 21.69
C PRO A 220 -0.55 -7.89 21.36
N LEU A 221 -1.20 -8.97 20.92
CA LEU A 221 -2.66 -9.03 20.86
C LEU A 221 -3.20 -9.05 22.29
N THR A 222 -3.18 -7.92 22.98
CA THR A 222 -3.78 -7.80 24.31
C THR A 222 -4.89 -6.77 24.29
N GLY A 223 -6.12 -7.30 24.33
CA GLY A 223 -7.23 -6.74 25.10
C GLY A 223 -7.90 -5.49 24.55
N GLY A 224 -8.88 -5.66 23.67
CA GLY A 224 -9.94 -4.67 23.49
C GLY A 224 -10.47 -4.51 22.07
N SER A 225 -11.07 -5.55 21.47
CA SER A 225 -11.94 -5.39 20.28
C SER A 225 -12.62 -6.72 19.87
N THR A 226 -13.47 -7.30 20.71
CA THR A 226 -14.24 -8.50 20.30
C THR A 226 -15.45 -8.15 19.43
N ALA A 227 -16.07 -6.99 19.64
CA ALA A 227 -17.27 -6.56 18.91
C ALA A 227 -16.97 -5.98 17.51
N LEU A 228 -15.88 -5.21 17.38
CA LEU A 228 -15.45 -4.62 16.10
C LEU A 228 -14.96 -5.71 15.14
N MET A 229 -14.26 -6.74 15.65
CA MET A 229 -13.85 -7.89 14.83
C MET A 229 -15.03 -8.69 14.28
N THR A 230 -16.16 -8.82 15.00
CA THR A 230 -17.31 -9.62 14.51
C THR A 230 -18.02 -8.99 13.32
N SER A 231 -18.23 -7.67 13.30
CA SER A 231 -18.79 -6.97 12.12
C SER A 231 -17.82 -7.03 10.94
N GLU A 232 -16.53 -6.90 11.23
CA GLU A 232 -15.43 -6.92 10.28
C GLU A 232 -15.19 -8.29 9.61
N PHE A 233 -15.41 -9.40 10.33
CA PHE A 233 -15.39 -10.74 9.75
C PHE A 233 -16.59 -11.01 8.82
N SER A 234 -17.73 -10.37 9.08
CA SER A 234 -18.90 -10.43 8.18
C SER A 234 -18.56 -9.83 6.82
N GLU A 235 -17.96 -8.63 6.79
CA GLU A 235 -17.56 -7.96 5.54
C GLU A 235 -16.59 -8.80 4.70
N LEU A 236 -15.59 -9.44 5.34
CA LEU A 236 -14.65 -10.31 4.63
C LEU A 236 -15.36 -11.56 4.08
N SER A 237 -16.31 -12.13 4.85
CA SER A 237 -17.15 -13.25 4.40
C SER A 237 -18.02 -12.85 3.21
N ASP A 238 -18.57 -11.64 3.21
CA ASP A 238 -19.42 -11.12 2.13
C ASP A 238 -18.61 -10.83 0.86
N VAL A 239 -17.38 -10.33 0.98
CA VAL A 239 -16.45 -10.16 -0.15
C VAL A 239 -16.07 -11.52 -0.75
N ILE A 240 -15.73 -12.51 0.10
CA ILE A 240 -15.45 -13.88 -0.36
C ILE A 240 -16.69 -14.48 -1.03
N ALA A 241 -17.88 -14.31 -0.42
CA ALA A 241 -19.14 -14.80 -0.95
C ALA A 241 -19.49 -14.16 -2.30
N SER A 242 -19.28 -12.85 -2.45
CA SER A 242 -19.48 -12.11 -3.71
C SER A 242 -18.57 -12.62 -4.82
N ILE A 243 -17.27 -12.82 -4.53
CA ILE A 243 -16.32 -13.42 -5.47
C ILE A 243 -16.76 -14.83 -5.87
N THR A 244 -17.32 -15.61 -4.94
CA THR A 244 -17.82 -16.97 -5.23
C THR A 244 -19.18 -17.03 -5.93
N SER A 245 -20.04 -16.00 -5.80
CA SER A 245 -21.41 -15.98 -6.32
C SER A 245 -21.51 -15.44 -7.74
N THR A 246 -20.53 -14.66 -8.21
CA THR A 246 -20.36 -14.32 -9.64
C THR A 246 -19.90 -15.54 -10.44
N ARG A 247 -20.80 -16.51 -10.60
CA ARG A 247 -20.73 -17.56 -11.62
C ARG A 247 -21.12 -16.97 -12.98
N ASN A 248 -20.16 -16.32 -13.65
CA ASN A 248 -20.19 -16.21 -15.11
C ASN A 248 -18.87 -16.78 -15.66
N ILE A 249 -18.87 -18.10 -15.84
CA ILE A 249 -17.69 -18.94 -16.12
C ILE A 249 -17.24 -18.85 -17.61
N SER A 250 -17.76 -17.91 -18.39
CA SER A 250 -17.37 -17.75 -19.80
C SER A 250 -16.05 -17.00 -20.00
N HIS A 251 -15.61 -16.16 -19.05
CA HIS A 251 -14.40 -15.33 -19.23
C HIS A 251 -13.08 -15.90 -18.68
N PHE A 252 -13.09 -17.03 -17.96
CA PHE A 252 -11.91 -17.54 -17.23
C PHE A 252 -11.12 -18.65 -17.94
N LYS A 253 -11.36 -18.89 -19.23
CA LYS A 253 -10.73 -20.01 -19.97
C LYS A 253 -9.21 -19.88 -20.18
N THR A 254 -8.59 -18.74 -19.92
CA THR A 254 -7.19 -18.52 -20.31
C THR A 254 -6.15 -18.80 -19.20
N HIS A 255 -6.47 -18.73 -17.90
CA HIS A 255 -5.47 -18.97 -16.82
C HIS A 255 -6.01 -19.63 -15.53
N PRO A 256 -6.45 -20.91 -15.57
CA PRO A 256 -7.06 -21.61 -14.42
C PRO A 256 -6.12 -21.83 -13.22
N VAL A 257 -4.80 -21.86 -13.44
CA VAL A 257 -3.81 -22.17 -12.40
C VAL A 257 -3.63 -21.03 -11.40
N ASN A 258 -3.71 -19.77 -11.86
CA ASN A 258 -3.47 -18.61 -11.00
C ASN A 258 -4.66 -18.31 -10.07
N THR A 259 -5.89 -18.50 -10.55
CA THR A 259 -7.11 -18.33 -9.76
C THR A 259 -7.23 -19.39 -8.66
N PHE A 260 -6.93 -20.66 -8.98
CA PHE A 260 -6.92 -21.74 -7.98
C PHE A 260 -5.83 -21.55 -6.92
N ARG A 261 -4.66 -21.04 -7.31
CA ARG A 261 -3.55 -20.76 -6.38
C ARG A 261 -3.86 -19.58 -5.46
N LEU A 262 -4.49 -18.52 -5.97
CA LEU A 262 -4.95 -17.41 -5.15
C LEU A 262 -6.05 -17.86 -4.18
N PHE A 263 -7.02 -18.64 -4.66
CA PHE A 263 -8.11 -19.18 -3.86
C PHE A 263 -7.60 -20.07 -2.72
N THR A 264 -6.76 -21.07 -3.02
CA THR A 264 -6.18 -21.96 -2.00
C THR A 264 -5.32 -21.20 -0.99
N THR A 265 -4.57 -20.18 -1.43
CA THR A 265 -3.76 -19.34 -0.55
C THR A 265 -4.64 -18.49 0.37
N LEU A 266 -5.72 -17.90 -0.14
CA LEU A 266 -6.65 -17.07 0.64
C LEU A 266 -7.46 -17.93 1.61
N SER A 267 -8.00 -19.08 1.19
CA SER A 267 -8.71 -20.02 2.07
C SER A 267 -7.81 -20.58 3.17
N PHE A 268 -6.57 -20.94 2.85
CA PHE A 268 -5.60 -21.40 3.86
C PHE A 268 -5.27 -20.29 4.87
N LYS A 269 -5.05 -19.06 4.39
CA LYS A 269 -4.77 -17.91 5.26
C LYS A 269 -5.98 -17.51 6.11
N TYR A 270 -7.20 -17.65 5.58
CA TYR A 270 -8.45 -17.44 6.31
C TYR A 270 -8.62 -18.45 7.45
N GLU A 271 -8.49 -19.75 7.16
CA GLU A 271 -8.60 -20.80 8.17
C GLU A 271 -7.47 -20.72 9.21
N PHE A 272 -6.26 -20.33 8.78
CA PHE A 272 -5.15 -20.07 9.71
C PHE A 272 -5.45 -18.88 10.64
N SER A 273 -5.95 -17.77 10.11
CA SER A 273 -6.31 -16.58 10.90
C SER A 273 -7.46 -16.87 11.87
N LYS A 274 -8.47 -17.64 11.43
CA LYS A 274 -9.57 -18.13 12.26
C LYS A 274 -9.08 -19.04 13.39
N THR A 275 -8.12 -19.91 13.10
CA THR A 275 -7.50 -20.81 14.09
C THR A 275 -6.71 -20.01 15.15
N ILE A 276 -5.92 -19.02 14.74
CA ILE A 276 -5.19 -18.14 15.66
C ILE A 276 -6.14 -17.29 16.51
N TYR A 277 -7.21 -16.76 15.90
CA TYR A 277 -8.25 -16.02 16.63
C TYR A 277 -8.94 -16.89 17.68
N GLN A 278 -9.37 -18.10 17.30
CA GLN A 278 -10.03 -19.03 18.22
C GLN A 278 -9.09 -19.47 19.35
N ALA A 279 -7.83 -19.78 19.04
CA ALA A 279 -6.84 -20.14 20.05
C ALA A 279 -6.59 -19.01 21.07
N ASN A 280 -6.54 -17.74 20.63
CA ASN A 280 -6.40 -16.60 21.53
C ASN A 280 -7.66 -16.36 22.36
N LYS A 281 -8.85 -16.53 21.76
CA LYS A 281 -10.14 -16.45 22.46
C LYS A 281 -10.21 -17.50 23.57
N ASP A 282 -9.88 -18.75 23.27
CA ASP A 282 -9.90 -19.85 24.22
C ASP A 282 -8.87 -19.66 25.34
N ALA A 283 -7.68 -19.14 25.01
CA ALA A 283 -6.64 -18.80 25.98
C ALA A 283 -7.07 -17.66 26.92
N SER A 284 -7.81 -16.67 26.43
CA SER A 284 -8.32 -15.55 27.23
C SER A 284 -9.48 -15.93 28.17
N GLN A 285 -10.12 -17.09 27.94
CA GLN A 285 -11.27 -17.57 28.71
C GLN A 285 -10.90 -18.66 29.74
N SER A 286 -9.63 -19.08 29.82
CA SER A 286 -9.17 -20.11 30.77
C SER A 286 -8.35 -19.51 31.92
N PRO A 287 -8.80 -19.62 33.18
CA PRO A 287 -8.10 -19.04 34.34
C PRO A 287 -7.08 -20.03 34.94
N ILE A 288 -6.17 -20.59 34.13
CA ILE A 288 -5.14 -21.53 34.62
C ILE A 288 -3.74 -21.08 34.17
N PRO A 289 -2.74 -20.97 35.08
CA PRO A 289 -1.39 -20.58 34.71
C PRO A 289 -0.68 -21.74 34.00
N ILE A 290 -0.47 -21.64 32.69
CA ILE A 290 0.22 -22.66 31.90
C ILE A 290 1.73 -22.56 32.16
N ARG A 291 2.28 -23.58 32.82
CA ARG A 291 3.72 -23.74 33.08
C ARG A 291 4.36 -24.85 32.23
N ASP A 292 3.78 -25.18 31.08
CA ASP A 292 4.24 -26.33 30.27
C ASP A 292 4.79 -25.90 28.90
N LYS A 293 6.11 -26.00 28.76
CA LYS A 293 6.88 -25.65 27.54
C LYS A 293 6.64 -26.62 26.38
N ASN A 294 5.96 -27.75 26.60
CA ASN A 294 5.79 -28.79 25.59
C ASN A 294 4.76 -28.45 24.49
N LEU A 295 3.80 -27.56 24.75
CA LEU A 295 2.79 -27.14 23.76
C LEU A 295 3.35 -26.24 22.65
N VAL A 296 4.36 -25.42 22.96
CA VAL A 296 5.06 -24.57 21.98
C VAL A 296 5.93 -25.42 21.05
N LEU A 297 6.57 -26.47 21.57
CA LEU A 297 7.37 -27.40 20.77
C LEU A 297 6.50 -28.25 19.82
N GLN A 298 5.27 -28.61 20.22
CA GLN A 298 4.36 -29.36 19.36
C GLN A 298 3.80 -28.53 18.18
N SER A 299 3.59 -27.22 18.37
CA SER A 299 3.17 -26.34 17.27
C SER A 299 4.32 -26.06 16.30
N GLU A 300 5.56 -25.89 16.78
CA GLU A 300 6.75 -25.76 15.93
C GLU A 300 7.02 -27.04 15.10
N THR A 301 6.82 -28.23 15.69
CA THR A 301 6.99 -29.50 14.98
C THR A 301 5.94 -29.67 13.86
N ARG A 302 4.69 -29.23 14.08
CA ARG A 302 3.66 -29.21 13.03
C ARG A 302 3.99 -28.22 11.92
N ILE A 303 4.52 -27.04 12.26
CA ILE A 303 4.98 -26.03 11.27
C ILE A 303 6.12 -26.57 10.41
N GLN A 304 7.07 -27.30 10.99
CA GLN A 304 8.17 -27.92 10.23
C GLN A 304 7.69 -29.06 9.33
N HIS A 305 6.76 -29.90 9.78
CA HIS A 305 6.17 -30.95 8.93
C HIS A 305 5.38 -30.38 7.74
N SER A 306 4.62 -29.31 7.93
CA SER A 306 3.89 -28.64 6.84
C SER A 306 4.82 -27.94 5.85
N ARG A 307 5.94 -27.35 6.31
CA ARG A 307 6.98 -26.80 5.42
C ARG A 307 7.67 -27.89 4.59
N ARG A 308 7.93 -29.05 5.18
CA ARG A 308 8.56 -30.19 4.49
C ARG A 308 7.63 -30.80 3.44
N ALA A 309 6.33 -30.89 3.70
CA ALA A 309 5.33 -31.33 2.73
C ALA A 309 5.19 -30.36 1.53
N TYR A 310 5.28 -29.05 1.76
CA TYR A 310 5.23 -28.05 0.68
C TYR A 310 6.47 -28.10 -0.24
N LEU A 311 7.65 -28.34 0.34
CA LEU A 311 8.91 -28.49 -0.41
C LEU A 311 8.99 -29.83 -1.18
N LEU A 312 8.54 -30.93 -0.57
CA LEU A 312 8.51 -32.25 -1.23
C LEU A 312 7.48 -32.32 -2.37
N GLY A 313 6.34 -31.61 -2.25
CA GLY A 313 5.38 -31.47 -3.34
C GLY A 313 5.91 -30.66 -4.53
N GLY A 314 6.90 -29.78 -4.30
CA GLY A 314 7.63 -29.08 -5.37
C GLY A 314 8.65 -29.96 -6.08
N LEU A 315 9.43 -30.74 -5.32
CA LEU A 315 10.48 -31.62 -5.85
C LEU A 315 9.94 -32.83 -6.62
N TYR A 316 8.77 -33.37 -6.24
CA TYR A 316 8.16 -34.51 -6.95
C TYR A 316 7.68 -34.14 -8.37
N ARG A 317 7.52 -32.85 -8.68
CA ARG A 317 7.11 -32.37 -10.02
C ARG A 317 8.26 -32.15 -10.98
N GLU A 318 9.45 -31.78 -10.51
CA GLU A 318 10.63 -31.64 -11.38
C GLU A 318 11.06 -32.99 -12.00
N THR A 319 10.83 -34.10 -11.29
CA THR A 319 11.12 -35.46 -11.82
C THR A 319 10.11 -35.96 -12.86
N ILE A 320 8.90 -35.41 -12.93
CA ILE A 320 7.87 -35.85 -13.90
C ILE A 320 8.06 -35.12 -15.24
N ASP A 321 8.51 -33.86 -15.21
CA ASP A 321 8.69 -33.04 -16.42
C ASP A 321 9.90 -33.48 -17.27
N THR A 322 10.90 -34.12 -16.67
CA THR A 322 12.06 -34.66 -17.41
C THR A 322 11.80 -36.00 -18.10
N SER A 323 10.64 -36.64 -17.88
CA SER A 323 10.30 -37.94 -18.51
C SER A 323 9.37 -37.85 -19.72
N ALA A 324 8.91 -36.65 -20.10
CA ALA A 324 7.96 -36.44 -21.19
C ALA A 324 8.60 -36.04 -22.54
N HIS A 325 9.93 -35.92 -22.59
CA HIS A 325 10.67 -35.68 -23.83
C HIS A 325 11.86 -36.65 -23.94
N ASN A 326 11.55 -37.89 -24.34
CA ASN A 326 12.41 -38.79 -25.12
C ASN A 326 11.56 -39.88 -25.77
#